data_AF-A0A1E7FX89-F1
#
_entry.id   AF-A0A1E7FX89-F1
#
_cell.length_a   1.000
_cell.length_b   1.000
_cell.length_c   1.000
_cell.angle_alpha   90.00
_cell.angle_beta   90.00
_cell.angle_gamma   90.00
#
_symmetry.space_group_name_H-M   'P 1'
#
loop_
_entity.id
_entity.type
_entity.pdbx_description
1 polymer ?
#
loop_
_entity_poly.entity_id
_entity_poly.type
_entity_poly.pdbx_seq_one_letter_code
_entity_poly.pdbx_strand_id
1 'polypeptide(L)'
;SIAVHNFLLAFFSFIVVVNTWPIVFNHYNSYGAFDTYCDPHGTLWAQSSGFGAWTIIFYVSKYWEFVDTWILVLKGKKPSFLQIYHHTGIAFTMWVGVVSQSSWLTSVVLLNSIIHTLMYTYFFIKTISPQTQIKSAKYLTKAQIGQFFTGILYSGGVLYL
;
A
#
# COMPACT_ATOMS: atom_id res chain seq x y z
N SER A 1 1.96 -22.59 -0.98
CA SER A 1 1.92 -22.47 -2.46
C SER A 1 2.05 -21.00 -2.84
N ILE A 2 2.83 -20.66 -3.87
CA ILE A 2 3.03 -19.27 -4.34
C ILE A 2 1.70 -18.65 -4.79
N ALA A 3 0.81 -19.43 -5.39
CA ALA A 3 -0.50 -18.95 -5.82
C ALA A 3 -1.35 -18.51 -4.63
N VAL A 4 -1.34 -19.30 -3.54
CA VAL A 4 -2.09 -18.98 -2.31
C VAL A 4 -1.56 -17.69 -1.69
N HIS A 5 -0.24 -17.51 -1.62
CA HIS A 5 0.38 -16.28 -1.12
C HIS A 5 -0.06 -15.04 -1.89
N ASN A 6 0.03 -15.08 -3.23
CA ASN A 6 -0.40 -13.97 -4.09
C ASN A 6 -1.91 -13.70 -3.97
N PHE A 7 -2.73 -14.75 -3.88
CA PHE A 7 -4.17 -14.61 -3.69
C PHE A 7 -4.52 -13.94 -2.34
N LEU A 8 -3.90 -14.38 -1.24
CA LEU A 8 -4.14 -13.83 0.09
C LEU A 8 -3.77 -12.34 0.14
N LEU A 9 -2.63 -11.95 -0.44
CA LEU A 9 -2.23 -10.54 -0.48
C LEU A 9 -3.14 -9.69 -1.38
N ALA A 10 -3.62 -10.23 -2.51
CA ALA A 10 -4.59 -9.54 -3.35
C ALA A 10 -5.92 -9.32 -2.61
N PHE A 11 -6.43 -10.36 -1.96
CA PHE A 11 -7.68 -10.32 -1.22
C PHE A 11 -7.61 -9.40 0.00
N PHE A 12 -6.51 -9.48 0.76
CA PHE A 12 -6.24 -8.57 1.87
C PHE A 12 -6.19 -7.10 1.40
N SER A 13 -5.45 -6.82 0.34
CA SER A 13 -5.34 -5.46 -0.21
C SER A 13 -6.69 -4.94 -0.68
N PHE A 14 -7.52 -5.78 -1.28
CA PHE A 14 -8.88 -5.42 -1.69
C PHE A 14 -9.78 -5.09 -0.48
N ILE A 15 -9.70 -5.88 0.60
CA ILE A 15 -10.41 -5.59 1.86
C ILE A 15 -9.98 -4.22 2.40
N VAL A 16 -8.67 -3.94 2.41
CA VAL A 16 -8.16 -2.63 2.85
C VAL A 16 -8.79 -1.52 2.02
N VAL A 17 -8.74 -1.60 0.68
CA VAL A 17 -9.37 -0.59 -0.21
C VAL A 17 -10.84 -0.37 0.13
N VAL A 18 -11.62 -1.45 0.20
CA VAL A 18 -13.07 -1.37 0.43
C VAL A 18 -13.42 -0.73 1.77
N ASN A 19 -12.57 -0.91 2.80
CA ASN A 19 -12.82 -0.34 4.11
C ASN A 19 -12.25 1.08 4.27
N THR A 20 -11.05 1.37 3.75
CA THR A 20 -10.39 2.66 3.96
C THR A 20 -10.90 3.75 3.02
N TRP A 21 -11.26 3.41 1.78
CA TRP A 21 -11.65 4.40 0.78
C TRP A 21 -12.94 5.15 1.15
N PRO A 22 -14.03 4.49 1.60
CA PRO A 22 -15.24 5.19 2.04
C PRO A 22 -15.00 6.09 3.26
N ILE A 23 -14.14 5.67 4.20
CA ILE A 23 -13.82 6.47 5.40
C ILE A 23 -13.19 7.80 4.97
N VAL A 24 -12.16 7.75 4.13
CA VAL A 24 -11.46 8.97 3.68
C VAL A 24 -12.35 9.82 2.77
N PHE A 25 -13.18 9.20 1.92
CA PHE A 25 -14.11 9.94 1.06
C PHE A 25 -15.19 10.67 1.86
N ASN A 26 -15.75 10.03 2.90
CA ASN A 26 -16.71 10.69 3.79
C ASN A 26 -16.06 11.82 4.59
N HIS A 27 -14.82 11.64 5.03
CA HIS A 27 -14.05 12.68 5.70
C HIS A 27 -13.82 13.87 4.76
N TYR A 28 -13.43 13.63 3.51
CA TYR A 28 -13.30 14.66 2.47
C TYR A 28 -14.59 15.45 2.24
N ASN A 29 -15.74 14.78 2.16
CA ASN A 29 -17.02 15.45 1.96
C ASN A 29 -17.47 16.26 3.18
N SER A 30 -17.02 15.91 4.39
CA SER A 30 -17.46 16.53 5.63
C SER A 30 -16.56 17.69 6.07
N TYR A 31 -15.24 17.55 5.90
CA TYR A 31 -14.23 18.51 6.40
C TYR A 31 -13.43 19.17 5.29
N GLY A 32 -13.48 18.63 4.06
CA GLY A 32 -12.78 19.19 2.90
C GLY A 32 -11.40 18.61 2.66
N ALA A 33 -10.76 19.10 1.59
CA ALA A 33 -9.50 18.58 1.08
C ALA A 33 -8.31 18.82 2.03
N PHE A 34 -8.24 20.02 2.63
CA PHE A 34 -7.13 20.41 3.49
C PHE A 34 -7.11 19.60 4.78
N ASP A 35 -8.25 19.46 5.45
CA ASP A 35 -8.39 18.61 6.64
C ASP A 35 -8.11 17.14 6.34
N THR A 36 -8.52 16.63 5.17
CA THR A 36 -8.17 15.25 4.77
C THR A 36 -6.68 15.08 4.49
N TYR A 37 -6.00 16.16 4.09
CA TYR A 37 -4.60 16.15 3.70
C TYR A 37 -3.65 16.31 4.89
N CYS A 38 -3.91 17.31 5.74
CA CYS A 38 -3.09 17.61 6.91
C CYS A 38 -3.57 16.88 8.17
N ASP A 39 -4.85 16.50 8.25
CA ASP A 39 -5.54 16.00 9.45
C ASP A 39 -5.12 16.76 10.74
N PRO A 40 -5.24 18.11 10.77
CA PRO A 40 -4.72 18.92 11.87
C PRO A 40 -5.38 18.60 13.22
N HIS A 41 -6.58 18.03 13.18
CA HIS A 41 -7.37 17.65 14.35
C HIS A 41 -7.25 16.16 14.71
N GLY A 42 -6.49 15.36 13.97
CA GLY A 42 -6.29 13.93 14.23
C GLY A 42 -7.58 13.09 14.10
N THR A 43 -8.53 13.56 13.31
CA THR A 43 -9.86 12.97 13.17
C THR A 43 -9.86 11.69 12.35
N LEU A 44 -8.93 11.52 11.40
CA LEU A 44 -8.74 10.25 10.70
C LEU A 44 -8.05 9.23 11.60
N TRP A 45 -7.19 9.64 12.52
CA TRP A 45 -6.56 8.73 13.48
C TRP A 45 -7.41 8.45 14.72
N ALA A 46 -8.48 9.21 14.92
CA ALA A 46 -9.43 9.00 16.00
C ALA A 46 -10.05 7.59 15.94
N GLN A 47 -10.26 6.99 17.11
CA GLN A 47 -10.81 5.62 17.21
C GLN A 47 -12.19 5.48 16.53
N SER A 48 -12.96 6.56 16.46
CA SER A 48 -14.28 6.62 15.82
C SER A 48 -14.23 6.49 14.29
N SER A 49 -13.11 6.83 13.63
CA SER A 49 -13.00 6.73 12.17
C SER A 49 -12.72 5.30 11.72
N GLY A 50 -12.04 4.50 12.55
CA GLY A 50 -11.50 3.18 12.19
C GLY A 50 -10.30 3.19 11.23
N PHE A 51 -9.93 4.34 10.64
CA PHE A 51 -8.86 4.42 9.63
C PHE A 51 -7.48 4.12 10.23
N GLY A 52 -7.19 4.61 11.44
CA GLY A 52 -5.94 4.29 12.14
C GLY A 52 -5.74 2.79 12.38
N ALA A 53 -6.81 2.06 12.74
CA ALA A 53 -6.76 0.61 12.93
C ALA A 53 -6.44 -0.13 11.62
N TRP A 54 -7.10 0.25 10.52
CA TRP A 54 -6.79 -0.29 9.19
C TRP A 54 -5.37 0.04 8.74
N THR A 55 -4.87 1.22 9.07
CA THR A 55 -3.48 1.62 8.78
C THR A 55 -2.47 0.77 9.53
N ILE A 56 -2.73 0.43 10.79
CA ILE A 56 -1.89 -0.49 11.57
C ILE A 56 -1.93 -1.90 10.97
N ILE A 57 -3.11 -2.41 10.60
CA ILE A 57 -3.26 -3.72 9.95
C ILE A 57 -2.50 -3.75 8.61
N PHE A 58 -2.60 -2.68 7.82
CA PHE A 58 -1.87 -2.52 6.56
C PHE A 58 -0.36 -2.39 6.77
N TYR A 59 0.10 -1.76 7.84
CA TYR A 59 1.50 -1.75 8.22
C TYR A 59 2.01 -3.16 8.57
N VAL A 60 1.24 -3.93 9.33
CA VAL A 60 1.59 -5.33 9.66
C VAL A 60 1.74 -6.18 8.39
N SER A 61 0.95 -5.92 7.34
CA SER A 61 1.06 -6.64 6.07
C SER A 61 2.42 -6.43 5.37
N LYS A 62 3.15 -5.33 5.65
CA LYS A 62 4.49 -5.11 5.09
C LYS A 62 5.49 -6.14 5.56
N TYR A 63 5.30 -6.71 6.75
CA TYR A 63 6.10 -7.84 7.22
C TYR A 63 5.79 -9.13 6.44
N TRP A 64 4.53 -9.32 6.05
CA TRP A 64 4.13 -10.45 5.22
C TRP A 64 4.69 -10.35 3.80
N GLU A 65 4.79 -9.13 3.25
CA GLU A 65 5.34 -8.89 1.91
C GLU A 65 6.83 -9.30 1.79
N PHE A 66 7.59 -9.37 2.89
CA PHE A 66 8.96 -9.93 2.83
C PHE A 66 8.98 -11.35 2.27
N VAL A 67 7.91 -12.14 2.41
CA VAL A 67 7.80 -13.49 1.84
C VAL A 67 8.07 -13.49 0.34
N ASP A 68 7.80 -12.41 -0.40
CA ASP A 68 8.17 -12.28 -1.82
C ASP A 68 9.69 -12.35 -2.03
N THR A 69 10.45 -11.72 -1.13
CA THR A 69 11.91 -11.76 -1.11
C THR A 69 12.41 -13.15 -0.73
N TRP A 70 11.79 -13.80 0.27
CA TRP A 70 12.12 -15.19 0.64
C TRP A 70 11.85 -16.16 -0.52
N ILE A 71 10.74 -16.00 -1.25
CA ILE A 71 10.42 -16.83 -2.43
C ILE A 71 11.50 -16.69 -3.51
N LEU A 72 12.05 -15.50 -3.74
CA LEU A 72 13.16 -15.33 -4.71
C LEU A 72 14.44 -16.02 -4.25
N VAL A 73 14.81 -15.85 -2.97
CA VAL A 73 15.99 -16.48 -2.38
C VAL A 73 15.88 -18.01 -2.44
N LEU A 74 14.72 -18.57 -2.08
CA LEU A 74 14.45 -20.01 -2.16
C LEU A 74 14.49 -20.55 -3.60
N LYS A 75 14.22 -19.71 -4.60
CA LYS A 75 14.40 -20.04 -6.03
C LYS A 75 15.85 -19.88 -6.51
N GLY A 76 16.80 -19.63 -5.61
CA GLY A 76 18.20 -19.37 -5.93
C GLY A 76 18.44 -18.03 -6.65
N LYS A 77 17.46 -17.13 -6.66
CA LYS A 77 17.58 -15.80 -7.27
C LYS A 77 17.99 -14.78 -6.23
N LYS A 78 18.95 -13.92 -6.57
CA LYS A 78 19.32 -12.78 -5.72
C LYS A 78 18.26 -11.68 -5.85
N PRO A 79 17.60 -11.26 -4.76
CA PRO A 79 16.72 -10.11 -4.80
C PRO A 79 17.50 -8.86 -5.20
N SER A 80 16.88 -7.96 -5.97
CA SER A 80 17.54 -6.74 -6.42
C SER A 80 17.77 -5.79 -5.25
N PHE A 81 18.77 -4.91 -5.36
CA PHE A 81 19.01 -3.86 -4.37
C PHE A 81 17.74 -3.03 -4.11
N LEU A 82 17.03 -2.65 -5.18
CA LEU A 82 15.78 -1.90 -5.09
C LEU A 82 14.71 -2.63 -4.28
N GLN A 83 14.57 -3.95 -4.48
CA GLN A 83 13.59 -4.73 -3.74
C GLN A 83 13.90 -4.78 -2.24
N ILE A 84 15.15 -5.02 -1.87
CA ILE A 84 15.58 -5.07 -0.46
C ILE A 84 15.43 -3.69 0.19
N TYR A 85 15.92 -2.65 -0.48
CA TYR A 85 15.83 -1.28 0.00
C TYR A 85 14.37 -0.83 0.17
N HIS A 86 13.52 -1.14 -0.80
CA HIS A 86 12.10 -0.80 -0.75
C HIS A 86 11.36 -1.51 0.40
N HIS A 87 11.47 -2.84 0.53
CA HIS A 87 10.72 -3.57 1.56
C HIS A 87 11.19 -3.20 2.98
N THR A 88 12.50 -3.00 3.16
CA THR A 88 13.06 -2.58 4.45
C THR A 88 12.71 -1.12 4.76
N GLY A 89 12.86 -0.25 3.75
CA GLY A 89 12.57 1.17 3.87
C GLY A 89 11.10 1.44 4.17
N ILE A 90 10.18 0.83 3.42
CA ILE A 90 8.73 1.05 3.63
C ILE A 90 8.27 0.52 4.98
N ALA A 91 8.80 -0.62 5.44
CA ALA A 91 8.46 -1.14 6.76
C ALA A 91 8.92 -0.18 7.88
N PHE A 92 10.12 0.39 7.76
CA PHE A 92 10.63 1.36 8.72
C PHE A 92 9.87 2.69 8.67
N THR A 93 9.67 3.27 7.49
CA THR A 93 9.00 4.58 7.37
C THR A 93 7.53 4.50 7.77
N MET A 94 6.85 3.39 7.47
CA MET A 94 5.48 3.17 7.94
C MET A 94 5.40 2.99 9.45
N TRP A 95 6.36 2.32 10.09
CA TRP A 95 6.42 2.25 11.55
C TRP A 95 6.52 3.65 12.18
N VAL A 96 7.45 4.48 11.68
CA VAL A 96 7.59 5.87 12.13
C VAL A 96 6.25 6.60 11.96
N GLY A 97 5.65 6.54 10.77
CA GLY A 97 4.37 7.21 10.48
C GLY A 97 3.22 6.76 11.38
N VAL A 98 3.14 5.46 11.71
CA VAL A 98 2.09 4.91 12.59
C VAL A 98 2.27 5.40 14.01
N VAL A 99 3.51 5.41 14.52
CA VAL A 99 3.83 5.91 15.87
C VAL A 99 3.56 7.41 15.97
N SER A 100 3.86 8.17 14.90
CA SER A 100 3.58 9.61 14.84
C SER A 100 2.17 9.96 14.36
N GLN A 101 1.31 8.97 14.12
CA GLN A 101 -0.06 9.15 13.60
C GLN A 101 -0.13 10.13 12.43
N SER A 102 0.80 10.03 11.50
CA SER A 102 0.97 11.05 10.48
C SER A 102 -0.06 10.96 9.36
N SER A 103 -0.56 12.12 8.92
CA SER A 103 -1.56 12.24 7.86
C SER A 103 -1.06 11.78 6.49
N TRP A 104 0.24 11.85 6.20
CA TRP A 104 0.81 11.37 4.93
C TRP A 104 0.53 9.89 4.66
N LEU A 105 0.37 9.09 5.72
CA LEU A 105 0.01 7.67 5.60
C LEU A 105 -1.35 7.46 4.95
N THR A 106 -2.27 8.43 5.01
CA THR A 106 -3.57 8.36 4.34
C THR A 106 -3.40 8.12 2.84
N SER A 107 -2.56 8.92 2.18
CA SER A 107 -2.29 8.74 0.76
C SER A 107 -1.62 7.41 0.43
N VAL A 108 -0.70 6.97 1.30
CA VAL A 108 0.08 5.76 1.09
C VAL A 108 -0.78 4.52 1.22
N VAL A 109 -1.60 4.41 2.27
CA VAL A 109 -2.52 3.28 2.47
C VAL A 109 -3.51 3.19 1.30
N LEU A 110 -4.13 4.31 0.93
CA LEU A 110 -5.13 4.34 -0.12
C LEU A 110 -4.58 3.96 -1.50
N LEU A 111 -3.49 4.59 -1.93
CA LEU A 111 -2.94 4.34 -3.27
C LEU A 111 -2.23 2.98 -3.34
N ASN A 112 -1.47 2.61 -2.31
CA ASN A 112 -0.71 1.37 -2.31
C ASN A 112 -1.64 0.15 -2.26
N SER A 113 -2.71 0.17 -1.46
CA SER A 113 -3.67 -0.95 -1.40
C SER A 113 -4.36 -1.21 -2.75
N ILE A 114 -4.68 -0.17 -3.53
CA ILE A 114 -5.23 -0.33 -4.90
C ILE A 114 -4.20 -1.00 -5.81
N ILE A 115 -2.98 -0.45 -5.85
CA ILE A 115 -1.92 -0.97 -6.72
C ILE A 115 -1.51 -2.39 -6.30
N HIS A 116 -1.46 -2.69 -4.99
CA HIS A 116 -1.19 -4.04 -4.47
C HIS A 116 -2.29 -5.02 -4.84
N THR A 117 -3.56 -4.61 -4.78
CA THR A 117 -4.68 -5.44 -5.26
C THR A 117 -4.47 -5.83 -6.72
N LEU A 118 -4.17 -4.86 -7.59
CA LEU A 118 -3.94 -5.09 -9.02
C LEU A 118 -2.69 -5.95 -9.27
N MET A 119 -1.60 -5.67 -8.55
CA MET A 119 -0.30 -6.34 -8.72
C MET A 119 -0.36 -7.80 -8.28
N TYR A 120 -0.89 -8.08 -7.09
CA TYR A 120 -0.98 -9.44 -6.60
C TYR A 120 -2.03 -10.26 -7.36
N THR A 121 -3.10 -9.64 -7.85
CA THR A 121 -4.02 -10.29 -8.79
C THR A 121 -3.30 -10.70 -10.08
N TYR A 122 -2.46 -9.81 -10.63
CA TYR A 122 -1.63 -10.13 -11.80
C TYR A 122 -0.68 -11.30 -11.51
N PHE A 123 0.04 -11.28 -10.38
CA PHE A 123 0.96 -12.36 -10.01
C PHE A 123 0.25 -13.69 -9.72
N PHE A 124 -0.94 -13.64 -9.12
CA PHE A 124 -1.79 -14.81 -8.94
C PHE A 124 -2.13 -15.46 -10.28
N ILE A 125 -2.65 -14.67 -11.24
CA ILE A 125 -2.99 -15.16 -12.59
C ILE A 125 -1.74 -15.75 -13.27
N LYS A 126 -0.59 -15.10 -13.18
CA LYS A 126 0.68 -15.62 -13.75
C LYS A 126 1.17 -16.89 -13.08
N THR A 127 0.80 -17.14 -11.83
CA THR A 127 1.17 -18.36 -11.11
C THR A 127 0.28 -19.54 -11.52
N ILE A 128 -1.03 -19.32 -11.70
CA ILE A 128 -1.97 -20.38 -12.12
C ILE A 128 -1.97 -20.64 -13.62
N SER A 129 -1.69 -19.61 -14.43
CA SER A 129 -1.67 -19.69 -15.89
C SER A 129 -0.46 -18.95 -16.46
N PRO A 130 0.74 -19.58 -16.43
CA PRO A 130 1.98 -18.96 -16.87
C PRO A 130 1.98 -18.54 -18.35
N GLN A 131 1.21 -19.21 -19.20
CA GLN A 131 1.15 -18.95 -20.64
C GLN A 131 0.27 -17.75 -20.99
N THR A 132 -0.56 -17.26 -20.06
CA THR A 132 -1.42 -16.10 -20.30
C THR A 132 -0.59 -14.85 -20.55
N GLN A 133 -0.80 -14.23 -21.72
CA GLN A 133 -0.24 -12.94 -22.07
C GLN A 133 -1.14 -11.82 -21.56
N ILE A 134 -0.72 -11.19 -20.46
CA ILE A 134 -1.44 -10.07 -19.86
C ILE A 134 -0.83 -8.76 -20.37
N LYS A 135 -1.46 -8.15 -21.38
CA LYS A 135 -1.00 -6.90 -22.00
C LYS A 135 -1.00 -5.71 -21.01
N SER A 136 -1.79 -5.79 -19.94
CA SER A 136 -1.88 -4.75 -18.91
C SER A 136 -0.65 -4.64 -18.00
N ALA A 137 0.30 -5.60 -18.07
CA ALA A 137 1.51 -5.58 -17.24
C ALA A 137 2.29 -4.26 -17.32
N LYS A 138 2.40 -3.70 -18.53
CA LYS A 138 3.11 -2.42 -18.76
C LYS A 138 2.41 -1.24 -18.08
N TYR A 139 1.09 -1.26 -18.01
CA TYR A 139 0.31 -0.20 -17.35
C TYR A 139 0.39 -0.33 -15.83
N LEU A 140 0.44 -1.55 -15.31
CA LEU A 140 0.65 -1.79 -13.89
C LEU A 140 2.00 -1.22 -13.42
N THR A 141 3.09 -1.46 -14.16
CA THR A 141 4.40 -0.86 -13.83
C THR A 141 4.37 0.66 -13.89
N LYS A 142 3.67 1.25 -14.87
CA LYS A 142 3.49 2.71 -14.94
C LYS A 142 2.69 3.23 -13.73
N ALA A 143 1.65 2.53 -13.32
CA ALA A 143 0.84 2.89 -12.16
C ALA A 143 1.64 2.80 -10.84
N GLN A 144 2.48 1.77 -10.68
CA GLN A 144 3.41 1.65 -9.56
C GLN A 144 4.39 2.83 -9.48
N ILE A 145 4.97 3.22 -10.62
CA ILE A 145 5.86 4.39 -10.67
C ILE A 145 5.09 5.65 -10.32
N GLY A 146 3.88 5.84 -10.88
CA GLY A 146 3.00 6.97 -10.55
C GLY A 146 2.65 7.05 -9.06
N GLN A 147 2.43 5.92 -8.39
CA GLN A 147 2.21 5.86 -6.94
C GLN A 147 3.40 6.43 -6.16
N PHE A 148 4.63 6.15 -6.54
CA PHE A 148 5.81 6.70 -5.85
C PHE A 148 5.90 8.21 -6.01
N PHE A 149 5.70 8.73 -7.23
CA PHE A 149 5.71 10.18 -7.47
C PHE A 149 4.62 10.89 -6.68
N THR A 150 3.39 10.37 -6.72
CA THR A 150 2.26 10.96 -5.98
C THR A 150 2.47 10.89 -4.48
N GLY A 151 2.99 9.79 -3.95
CA GLY A 151 3.33 9.66 -2.53
C GLY A 151 4.43 10.61 -2.06
N ILE A 152 5.46 10.84 -2.88
CA ILE A 152 6.53 11.82 -2.57
C ILE A 152 5.97 13.24 -2.54
N LEU A 153 5.16 13.62 -3.54
CA LEU A 153 4.56 14.95 -3.60
C LEU A 153 3.59 15.18 -2.43
N TYR A 154 2.76 14.18 -2.12
CA TYR A 154 1.82 14.25 -0.99
C TYR A 154 2.57 14.39 0.33
N SER A 155 3.59 13.56 0.59
CA SER A 155 4.35 13.61 1.84
C SER A 155 5.14 14.91 1.97
N GLY A 156 5.71 15.40 0.86
CA GLY A 156 6.38 16.69 0.81
C GLY A 156 5.44 17.84 1.17
N GLY A 157 4.28 17.94 0.53
CA GLY A 157 3.33 19.03 0.80
C GLY A 157 2.80 19.04 2.24
N VAL A 158 2.61 17.88 2.88
CA VAL A 158 2.23 17.81 4.31
C VAL A 158 3.32 18.38 5.22
N LEU A 159 4.61 18.28 4.85
CA LEU A 159 5.70 18.82 5.66
C LEU A 159 5.90 20.33 5.51
N TYR A 160 5.42 20.92 4.41
CA TYR A 160 5.57 22.34 4.11
C TYR A 160 4.35 23.20 4.49
N LEU A 161 3.26 22.57 4.94
CA LEU A 161 2.00 23.21 5.36
C LEU A 161 1.83 23.09 6.88
#